data_AF-A0A952EJL3-F1
#
_entry.id   AF-A0A952EJL3-F1
#
_cell.length_a   1.000
_cell.length_b   1.000
_cell.length_c   1.000
_cell.angle_alpha   90.00
_cell.angle_beta   90.00
_cell.angle_gamma   90.00
#
_symmetry.space_group_name_H-M   'P 1'
#
loop_
_entity.id
_entity.type
_entity.pdbx_description
1 polymer ?
#
loop_
_entity_poly.entity_id
_entity_poly.type
_entity_poly.pdbx_seq_one_letter_code
_entity_poly.pdbx_strand_id
1 'polypeptide(L)'
;MRKLLEKKSIFRIIPLLLITFLAFTGCREDNSAFGTANAYVLQHAGMGGPCQDNFLVKILAPTQGIPANTTDNIFMEVNLPEQYRVKNRSITIKFRTPTAAERLTCTGTEKFPQLFIESVQ
;
A
#
# COMPACT_ATOMS: atom_id res chain seq x y z
N MET A 1 -17.23 -24.74 61.84
CA MET A 1 -17.93 -24.46 60.56
C MET A 1 -17.27 -23.25 59.92
N ARG A 2 -16.61 -23.43 58.76
CA ARG A 2 -16.95 -22.78 57.47
C ARG A 2 -16.92 -21.24 57.55
N LYS A 3 -16.07 -20.47 56.85
CA LYS A 3 -15.48 -20.66 55.52
C LYS A 3 -14.17 -19.86 55.42
N LEU A 4 -13.05 -20.55 55.47
CA LEU A 4 -11.79 -20.15 54.84
C LEU A 4 -11.84 -20.62 53.39
N LEU A 5 -12.60 -19.97 52.53
CA LEU A 5 -12.59 -20.26 51.10
C LEU A 5 -13.07 -19.02 50.35
N GLU A 6 -12.55 -18.81 49.15
CA GLU A 6 -12.93 -17.76 48.19
C GLU A 6 -12.20 -16.40 48.30
N LYS A 7 -10.88 -16.40 48.47
CA LYS A 7 -10.07 -15.25 48.02
C LYS A 7 -8.69 -15.65 47.49
N LYS A 8 -8.65 -16.73 46.68
CA LYS A 8 -7.38 -17.23 46.11
C LYS A 8 -7.42 -17.42 44.58
N SER A 9 -8.56 -17.15 43.94
CA SER A 9 -8.76 -17.46 42.51
C SER A 9 -8.70 -16.25 41.56
N ILE A 10 -8.72 -15.02 42.06
CA ILE A 10 -8.79 -13.83 41.18
C ILE A 10 -7.40 -13.29 40.82
N PHE A 11 -6.39 -13.47 41.69
CA PHE A 11 -5.06 -12.87 41.50
C PHE A 11 -4.21 -13.55 40.43
N ARG A 12 -4.56 -14.77 40.00
CA ARG A 12 -3.84 -15.50 38.95
C ARG A 12 -4.38 -15.26 37.53
N ILE A 13 -5.55 -14.64 37.39
CA ILE A 13 -6.21 -14.42 36.09
C ILE A 13 -5.79 -13.07 35.48
N ILE A 14 -5.42 -12.10 36.32
CA ILE A 14 -5.01 -10.75 35.92
C ILE A 14 -3.72 -10.70 35.08
N PRO A 15 -2.63 -11.45 35.40
CA PRO A 15 -1.43 -11.41 34.56
C PRO A 15 -1.61 -12.16 33.23
N LEU A 16 -2.59 -13.07 33.13
CA LEU A 16 -2.87 -13.84 31.91
C LEU A 16 -3.59 -13.00 30.85
N LEU A 17 -4.42 -12.05 31.26
CA LEU A 17 -5.15 -11.11 30.39
C LEU A 17 -4.26 -9.99 29.82
N LEU A 18 -3.14 -9.68 30.48
CA LEU A 18 -2.19 -8.66 30.00
C LEU A 18 -1.29 -9.20 28.87
N ILE A 19 -0.97 -10.49 28.89
CA ILE A 19 -0.10 -11.15 27.90
C ILE A 19 -0.84 -11.35 26.57
N THR A 20 -2.15 -11.57 26.57
CA THR A 20 -2.96 -11.72 25.34
C THR A 20 -3.13 -10.42 24.56
N PHE A 21 -3.00 -9.25 25.19
CA PHE A 21 -3.07 -7.96 24.49
C PHE A 21 -1.79 -7.64 23.69
N LEU A 22 -0.65 -8.21 24.07
CA LEU A 22 0.64 -8.02 23.40
C LEU A 22 0.86 -8.95 22.20
N ALA A 23 -0.01 -9.95 21.99
CA ALA A 23 0.14 -10.93 20.91
C ALA A 23 -0.49 -10.51 19.57
N PHE A 24 -1.25 -9.40 19.53
CA PHE A 24 -1.97 -8.96 18.33
C PHE A 24 -1.34 -7.80 17.57
N THR A 25 -0.14 -7.35 17.93
CA THR A 25 0.70 -6.59 16.99
C THR A 25 1.32 -7.59 16.01
N GLY A 26 0.47 -8.29 15.26
CA GLY A 26 0.91 -8.99 14.07
C GLY A 26 1.54 -7.94 13.17
N CYS A 27 2.82 -8.09 12.86
CA CYS A 27 3.41 -7.40 11.74
C CYS A 27 2.54 -7.76 10.54
N ARG A 28 1.67 -6.83 10.14
CA ARG A 28 1.01 -6.91 8.84
C ARG A 28 2.17 -6.80 7.87
N GLU A 29 2.55 -7.95 7.33
CA GLU A 29 3.56 -8.02 6.29
C GLU A 29 2.97 -7.24 5.13
N ASP A 30 3.33 -5.95 5.08
CA ASP A 30 3.03 -5.10 3.95
C ASP A 30 3.82 -5.73 2.82
N ASN A 31 3.11 -6.56 2.04
CA ASN A 31 3.54 -7.09 0.77
C ASN A 31 3.86 -5.88 -0.10
N SER A 32 5.09 -5.40 0.07
CA SER A 32 5.56 -4.19 -0.53
C SER A 32 5.66 -4.51 -2.00
N ALA A 33 4.85 -3.82 -2.79
CA ALA A 33 4.96 -3.93 -4.21
C ALA A 33 6.36 -3.51 -4.60
N PHE A 34 7.09 -4.38 -5.29
CA PHE A 34 8.40 -4.09 -5.83
C PHE A 34 8.58 -4.92 -7.09
N GLY A 35 9.07 -4.31 -8.16
CA GLY A 35 9.29 -5.06 -9.38
C GLY A 35 9.75 -4.22 -10.55
N THR A 36 9.96 -4.90 -11.67
CA THR A 36 10.18 -4.28 -12.98
C THR A 36 9.05 -4.70 -13.90
N ALA A 37 8.39 -3.75 -14.56
CA ALA A 37 7.28 -4.05 -15.45
C ALA A 37 7.22 -3.12 -16.66
N ASN A 38 6.68 -3.66 -17.76
CA ASN A 38 6.27 -2.86 -18.90
C ASN A 38 4.93 -2.21 -18.59
N ALA A 39 4.83 -0.90 -18.82
CA ALA A 39 3.64 -0.13 -18.54
C ALA A 39 3.33 0.86 -19.66
N TYR A 40 2.05 1.25 -19.76
CA TYR A 40 1.63 2.42 -20.53
C TYR A 40 1.33 3.59 -19.61
N VAL A 41 1.82 4.76 -20.01
CA VAL A 41 1.42 6.03 -19.39
C VAL A 41 0.02 6.38 -19.88
N LEU A 42 -0.91 6.46 -18.93
CA LEU A 42 -2.28 6.87 -19.13
C LEU A 42 -2.44 8.36 -18.78
N GLN A 43 -3.43 9.00 -19.40
CA GLN A 43 -3.79 10.38 -19.11
C GLN A 43 -4.16 10.56 -17.63
N HIS A 44 -3.97 11.78 -17.12
CA HIS A 44 -4.36 12.17 -15.77
C HIS A 44 -5.77 11.68 -15.39
N ALA A 45 -5.93 11.21 -14.17
CA ALA A 45 -7.18 10.59 -13.72
C ALA A 45 -8.29 11.58 -13.37
N GLY A 46 -8.05 12.89 -13.51
CA GLY A 46 -8.94 13.91 -12.96
C GLY A 46 -9.15 13.75 -11.44
N MET A 47 -8.12 13.29 -10.72
CA MET A 47 -8.18 13.15 -9.26
C MET A 47 -8.22 14.54 -8.62
N GLY A 48 -9.03 14.72 -7.57
CA GLY A 48 -9.07 15.98 -6.84
C GLY A 48 -7.81 16.22 -6.00
N GLY A 49 -7.58 17.50 -5.65
CA GLY A 49 -6.51 17.92 -4.75
C GLY A 49 -5.13 17.94 -5.43
N PRO A 50 -4.04 17.57 -4.73
CA PRO A 50 -2.67 17.74 -5.23
C PRO A 50 -2.30 16.78 -6.39
N CYS A 51 -3.22 15.91 -6.82
CA CYS A 51 -2.97 14.83 -7.77
C CYS A 51 -3.74 14.97 -9.07
N GLN A 52 -4.36 16.14 -9.29
CA GLN A 52 -5.12 16.47 -10.50
C GLN A 52 -4.29 16.34 -11.78
N ASP A 53 -2.99 16.57 -11.66
CA ASP A 53 -2.02 16.56 -12.75
C ASP A 53 -1.17 15.27 -12.78
N ASN A 54 -1.41 14.34 -11.85
CA ASN A 54 -0.69 13.07 -11.82
C ASN A 54 -1.20 12.15 -12.92
N PHE A 55 -0.24 11.52 -13.60
CA PHE A 55 -0.55 10.53 -14.61
C PHE A 55 -0.95 9.22 -13.94
N LEU A 56 -1.54 8.33 -14.73
CA LEU A 56 -1.74 6.94 -14.32
C LEU A 56 -0.76 6.08 -15.11
N VAL A 57 -0.39 4.93 -14.57
CA VAL A 57 0.37 3.91 -15.28
C VAL A 57 -0.41 2.60 -15.27
N LYS A 58 -0.55 1.98 -16.45
CA LYS A 58 -1.16 0.66 -16.60
C LYS A 58 -0.07 -0.38 -16.83
N ILE A 59 0.08 -1.31 -15.91
CA ILE A 59 1.03 -2.41 -16.05
C ILE A 59 0.43 -3.47 -16.99
N LEU A 60 1.23 -3.88 -17.98
CA LEU A 60 0.77 -4.73 -19.09
C LEU A 60 0.71 -6.22 -18.76
N ALA A 61 1.59 -6.69 -17.89
CA ALA A 61 1.67 -8.09 -17.51
C ALA A 61 1.71 -8.22 -15.99
N PRO A 62 1.03 -9.23 -15.42
CA PRO A 62 1.15 -9.51 -14.00
C PRO A 62 2.62 -9.73 -13.67
N THR A 63 3.13 -8.89 -12.78
CA THR A 63 4.51 -8.90 -12.32
C THR A 63 4.50 -9.15 -10.82
N GLN A 64 5.52 -9.85 -10.32
CA GLN A 64 5.63 -10.10 -8.89
C GLN A 64 5.62 -8.77 -8.13
N GLY A 65 4.96 -8.76 -6.97
CA GLY A 65 4.80 -7.58 -6.13
C GLY A 65 3.57 -6.73 -6.45
N ILE A 66 2.85 -6.92 -7.56
CA ILE A 66 1.62 -6.15 -7.77
C ILE A 66 0.52 -6.56 -6.76
N PRO A 67 -0.09 -5.61 -6.03
CA PRO A 67 -1.25 -5.88 -5.19
C PRO A 67 -2.39 -6.49 -6.02
N ALA A 68 -2.95 -7.62 -5.56
CA ALA A 68 -3.98 -8.36 -6.29
C ALA A 68 -5.31 -7.58 -6.45
N ASN A 69 -5.50 -6.50 -5.69
CA ASN A 69 -6.71 -5.69 -5.63
C ASN A 69 -6.67 -4.44 -6.53
N THR A 70 -5.93 -4.48 -7.64
CA THR A 70 -5.86 -3.35 -8.56
C THR A 70 -6.98 -3.42 -9.60
N THR A 71 -7.64 -2.29 -9.87
CA THR A 71 -8.56 -2.20 -11.01
C THR A 71 -7.74 -2.12 -12.28
N ASP A 72 -7.86 -3.12 -13.17
CA ASP A 72 -7.21 -3.17 -14.49
C ASP A 72 -5.68 -3.04 -14.51
N ASN A 73 -4.98 -3.36 -13.40
CA ASN A 73 -3.54 -3.11 -13.22
C ASN A 73 -3.17 -1.63 -13.43
N ILE A 74 -4.05 -0.72 -13.02
CA ILE A 74 -3.84 0.73 -13.10
C ILE A 74 -3.40 1.26 -11.74
N PHE A 75 -2.35 2.07 -11.78
CA PHE A 75 -1.74 2.66 -10.60
C PHE A 75 -1.59 4.17 -10.80
N MET A 76 -1.70 4.90 -9.69
CA MET A 76 -1.27 6.29 -9.67
C MET A 76 0.24 6.35 -9.51
N GLU A 77 0.91 7.05 -10.42
CA GLU A 77 2.34 7.34 -10.24
C GLU A 77 2.52 8.52 -9.29
N VAL A 78 3.56 8.45 -8.47
CA VAL A 78 3.91 9.49 -7.49
C VAL A 78 4.96 10.47 -8.05
N ASN A 79 5.87 9.99 -8.90
CA ASN A 79 7.09 10.70 -9.27
C ASN A 79 7.59 10.40 -10.70
N LEU A 80 6.71 10.06 -11.65
CA LEU A 80 7.10 9.82 -13.04
C LEU A 80 7.79 11.06 -13.60
N PRO A 81 9.03 10.94 -14.14
CA PRO A 81 9.74 12.08 -14.69
C PRO A 81 9.01 12.69 -15.89
N GLU A 82 9.07 14.01 -16.03
CA GLU A 82 8.29 14.80 -17.00
C GLU A 82 8.47 14.31 -18.45
N GLN A 83 9.70 13.94 -18.83
CA GLN A 83 10.01 13.44 -20.17
C GLN A 83 9.24 12.16 -20.55
N TYR A 84 8.71 11.43 -19.57
CA TYR A 84 7.91 10.22 -19.78
C TYR A 84 6.40 10.45 -19.61
N ARG A 85 5.95 11.64 -19.17
CA ARG A 85 4.53 12.01 -18.99
C ARG A 85 3.82 12.27 -20.32
N VAL A 86 3.91 11.32 -21.24
CA VAL A 86 3.30 11.37 -22.56
C VAL A 86 2.26 10.26 -22.64
N LYS A 87 1.01 10.63 -22.93
CA LYS A 87 -0.10 9.67 -23.06
C LYS A 87 0.24 8.56 -24.07
N ASN A 88 -0.14 7.33 -23.72
CA ASN A 88 0.09 6.11 -24.50
C ASN A 88 1.56 5.78 -24.75
N ARG A 89 2.49 6.38 -24.00
CA ARG A 89 3.90 6.02 -24.07
C ARG A 89 4.14 4.69 -23.38
N SER A 90 4.76 3.76 -24.09
CA SER A 90 5.28 2.54 -23.50
C SER A 90 6.58 2.85 -22.76
N ILE A 91 6.67 2.41 -21.51
CA ILE A 91 7.85 2.56 -20.65
C ILE A 91 8.10 1.28 -19.87
N THR A 92 9.37 1.01 -19.57
CA THR A 92 9.72 -0.03 -18.61
C THR A 92 10.06 0.65 -17.29
N ILE A 93 9.33 0.32 -16.22
CA ILE A 93 9.52 0.94 -14.91
C ILE A 93 10.06 -0.07 -13.91
N LYS A 94 11.02 0.38 -13.09
CA LYS A 94 11.28 -0.22 -11.78
C LYS A 94 10.47 0.54 -10.76
N PHE A 95 9.70 -0.17 -9.95
CA PHE A 95 8.75 0.44 -9.04
C PHE A 95 8.79 -0.20 -7.66
N ARG A 96 8.29 0.56 -6.68
CA ARG A 96 8.02 0.09 -5.33
C ARG A 96 6.76 0.73 -4.73
N THR A 97 6.30 0.22 -3.60
CA THR A 97 5.33 0.93 -2.74
C THR A 97 5.95 2.26 -2.26
N PRO A 98 5.22 3.38 -2.33
CA PRO A 98 5.68 4.64 -1.74
C PRO A 98 5.79 4.55 -0.23
N THR A 99 6.80 5.21 0.34
CA THR A 99 6.90 5.40 1.79
C THR A 99 5.79 6.32 2.31
N ALA A 100 5.58 6.36 3.62
CA ALA A 100 4.56 7.21 4.23
C ALA A 100 4.71 8.71 3.86
N ALA A 101 5.95 9.19 3.70
CA ALA A 101 6.23 10.58 3.33
C ALA A 101 6.05 10.87 1.83
N GLU A 102 6.19 9.85 0.98
CA GLU A 102 6.02 9.98 -0.48
C GLU A 102 4.56 9.81 -0.91
N ARG A 103 3.72 9.22 -0.05
CA ARG A 103 2.31 9.00 -0.35
C ARG A 103 1.58 10.31 -0.59
N LEU A 104 0.94 10.40 -1.74
CA LEU A 104 0.11 11.54 -2.08
C LEU A 104 -1.26 11.37 -1.42
N THR A 105 -1.76 12.45 -0.82
CA THR A 105 -3.09 12.46 -0.22
C THR A 105 -4.10 12.91 -1.27
N CYS A 106 -4.51 11.98 -2.14
CA CYS A 106 -5.47 12.24 -3.21
C CYS A 106 -6.84 11.62 -2.89
N THR A 107 -7.90 12.31 -3.32
CA THR A 107 -9.21 11.67 -3.46
C THR A 107 -9.15 10.62 -4.57
N GLY A 108 -9.60 9.39 -4.31
CA GLY A 108 -9.60 8.30 -5.30
C GLY A 108 -8.41 7.34 -5.22
N THR A 109 -7.52 7.49 -4.24
CA THR A 109 -6.44 6.52 -3.93
C THR A 109 -6.95 5.12 -3.58
N GLU A 110 -8.21 5.02 -3.14
CA GLU A 110 -8.90 3.73 -2.95
C GLU A 110 -9.15 2.98 -4.27
N LYS A 111 -9.32 3.73 -5.37
CA LYS A 111 -9.58 3.17 -6.70
C LYS A 111 -8.29 2.78 -7.42
N PHE A 112 -7.25 3.59 -7.25
CA PHE A 112 -5.95 3.37 -7.88
C PHE A 112 -4.85 3.38 -6.81
N PRO A 113 -4.25 2.21 -6.48
CA PRO A 113 -3.12 2.17 -5.57
C PRO A 113 -1.92 2.94 -6.14
N GLN A 114 -1.10 3.45 -5.25
CA GLN A 114 0.04 4.31 -5.61
C GLN A 114 1.29 3.49 -5.84
N LEU A 115 2.10 3.91 -6.82
CA LEU A 115 3.43 3.38 -7.07
C LEU A 115 4.47 4.50 -7.13
N PHE A 116 5.62 4.22 -6.54
CA PHE A 116 6.81 5.04 -6.67
C PHE A 116 7.71 4.43 -7.74
N ILE A 117 8.19 5.25 -8.67
CA ILE A 117 9.04 4.84 -9.79
C ILE A 117 10.49 5.13 -9.40
N GLU A 118 11.30 4.08 -9.30
CA GLU A 118 12.74 4.21 -8.99
C GLU A 118 13.56 4.52 -10.23
N SER A 119 13.17 3.98 -11.39
CA SER A 119 13.81 4.25 -12.66
C SER A 119 12.90 3.93 -13.84
N VAL A 120 13.12 4.61 -14.95
CA VAL A 120 12.46 4.37 -16.24
C VAL A 120 13.51 3.98 -17.28
N GLN A 121 13.20 2.98 -18.11
CA GLN A 121 14.01 2.52 -19.24
C GLN A 121 13.21 2.64 -20.54
#